data_AF-A0A1N7SHX7-F1
#
_entry.id   AF-A0A1N7SHX7-F1
#
_cell.length_a   1.000
_cell.length_b   1.000
_cell.length_c   1.000
_cell.angle_alpha   90.00
_cell.angle_beta   90.00
_cell.angle_gamma   90.00
#
_symmetry.space_group_name_H-M   'P 1'
#
loop_
_entity.id
_entity.type
_entity.pdbx_description
1 polymer ?
#
loop_
_entity_poly.entity_id
_entity_poly.type
_entity_poly.pdbx_seq_one_letter_code
_entity_poly.pdbx_strand_id
1 'polypeptide(L)'
;MLEETGLTLNEVYPAPYTNDVMPDVHRHYVTCFVEASVSNDAQPQLMEPDKCSAWTWFRWTELPKPLFEPMKSLVRTGFVPTVANTTENPTDRSGHRGPH
;
A
#
# COMPACT_ATOMS: atom_id res chain seq x y z
N MET A 1 2.32 -11.14 6.07
CA MET A 1 1.04 -10.58 6.54
C MET A 1 0.52 -11.27 7.79
N LEU A 2 -0.01 -12.50 7.75
CA LEU A 2 -0.53 -13.15 8.98
C LEU A 2 0.54 -13.30 10.08
N GLU A 3 1.72 -13.81 9.74
CA GLU A 3 2.83 -14.03 10.69
C GLU A 3 3.29 -12.74 11.37
N GLU A 4 3.45 -11.64 10.62
CA GLU A 4 4.01 -10.37 11.11
C GLU A 4 2.97 -9.42 11.73
N THR A 5 1.71 -9.50 11.27
CA THR A 5 0.64 -8.52 11.57
C THR A 5 -0.62 -9.12 12.17
N GLY A 6 -0.80 -10.44 12.14
CA GLY A 6 -2.05 -11.10 12.51
C GLY A 6 -3.20 -10.89 11.50
N LEU A 7 -2.99 -10.16 10.40
CA LEU A 7 -4.03 -9.85 9.42
C LEU A 7 -4.25 -11.01 8.44
N THR A 8 -5.52 -11.34 8.23
CA THR A 8 -6.00 -12.18 7.12
C THR A 8 -6.35 -11.27 5.95
N LEU A 9 -5.80 -11.58 4.77
CA LEU A 9 -6.08 -10.86 3.53
C LEU A 9 -7.31 -11.44 2.83
N ASN A 10 -8.09 -10.60 2.14
CA ASN A 10 -9.21 -11.03 1.31
C ASN A 10 -8.76 -11.30 -0.13
N GLU A 11 -8.59 -10.24 -0.92
CA GLU A 11 -8.07 -10.32 -2.28
C GLU A 11 -6.59 -9.92 -2.31
N VAL A 12 -5.83 -10.54 -3.22
CA VAL A 12 -4.42 -10.22 -3.47
C VAL A 12 -4.20 -10.12 -4.98
N TYR A 13 -3.61 -9.02 -5.42
CA TYR A 13 -3.31 -8.74 -6.82
C TYR A 13 -1.81 -8.49 -7.00
N PRO A 14 -1.20 -9.00 -8.09
CA PRO A 14 0.16 -8.63 -8.44
C PRO A 14 0.27 -7.12 -8.69
N ALA A 15 1.34 -6.51 -8.18
CA ALA A 15 1.73 -5.15 -8.48
C ALA A 15 3.13 -5.14 -9.15
N PRO A 16 3.66 -3.98 -9.57
CA PRO A 16 5.00 -3.91 -10.15
C PRO A 16 6.08 -4.48 -9.21
N TYR A 17 7.23 -4.80 -9.78
CA TYR A 17 8.43 -5.10 -9.01
C TYR A 17 9.45 -3.98 -9.18
N THR A 18 10.35 -3.86 -8.21
CA THR A 18 11.53 -2.99 -8.30
C THR A 18 12.81 -3.82 -8.26
N ASN A 19 13.91 -3.20 -8.69
CA ASN A 19 15.22 -3.82 -8.74
C ASN A 19 16.25 -2.85 -8.14
N ASP A 20 16.61 -3.07 -6.88
CA ASP A 20 17.30 -2.10 -6.04
C ASP A 20 18.64 -2.65 -5.55
N VAL A 21 19.73 -2.04 -6.02
CA VAL A 21 21.07 -2.26 -5.48
C VAL A 21 21.22 -1.37 -4.25
N MET A 22 21.53 -1.96 -3.09
CA MET A 22 21.67 -1.28 -1.82
C MET A 22 23.09 -1.49 -1.26
N PRO A 23 24.06 -0.63 -1.66
CA PRO A 23 25.46 -0.79 -1.28
C PRO A 23 25.69 -0.73 0.23
N ASP A 24 24.97 0.13 0.95
CA ASP A 24 25.14 0.34 2.39
C ASP A 24 24.95 -0.94 3.20
N VAL A 25 24.07 -1.84 2.72
CA VAL A 25 23.81 -3.14 3.33
C VAL A 25 24.41 -4.31 2.55
N HIS A 26 25.15 -4.03 1.48
CA HIS A 26 25.80 -5.01 0.60
C HIS A 26 24.81 -6.03 0.02
N ARG A 27 23.64 -5.56 -0.42
CA ARG A 27 22.59 -6.42 -0.99
C ARG A 27 22.03 -5.86 -2.29
N HIS A 28 21.48 -6.75 -3.09
CA HIS A 28 20.76 -6.42 -4.30
C HIS A 28 19.44 -7.17 -4.27
N TYR A 29 18.33 -6.45 -4.27
CA TYR A 29 16.99 -7.00 -4.14
C TYR A 29 16.18 -6.78 -5.41
N VAL A 30 15.49 -7.83 -5.83
CA VAL A 30 14.28 -7.71 -6.65
C VAL A 30 13.11 -7.79 -5.68
N THR A 31 12.34 -6.71 -5.57
CA THR A 31 11.18 -6.63 -4.65
C THR A 31 9.90 -6.70 -5.45
N CYS A 32 9.16 -7.80 -5.34
CA CYS A 32 7.86 -7.98 -5.97
C CYS A 32 6.77 -7.42 -5.05
N PHE A 33 6.05 -6.38 -5.47
CA PHE A 33 4.94 -5.84 -4.70
C PHE A 33 3.63 -6.56 -5.03
N VAL A 34 2.72 -6.54 -4.06
CA VAL A 34 1.33 -6.99 -4.22
C VAL A 34 0.40 -5.96 -3.59
N GLU A 35 -0.79 -5.79 -4.16
CA GLU A 35 -1.89 -5.07 -3.52
C GLU A 35 -2.81 -6.09 -2.85
N ALA A 36 -3.25 -5.79 -1.63
CA ALA A 36 -4.18 -6.65 -0.91
C ALA A 36 -5.18 -5.83 -0.10
N SER A 37 -6.35 -6.43 0.14
CA SER A 37 -7.42 -5.87 0.96
C SER A 37 -7.55 -6.65 2.28
N VAL A 38 -8.05 -5.96 3.31
CA VAL A 38 -8.45 -6.52 4.60
C VAL A 38 -9.85 -6.01 4.94
N SER A 39 -10.50 -6.57 5.96
CA SER A 39 -11.77 -6.01 6.44
C SER A 39 -11.57 -4.58 6.99
N ASN A 40 -12.59 -3.73 6.88
CA ASN A 40 -12.51 -2.31 7.26
C ASN A 40 -12.22 -2.11 8.76
N ASP A 41 -12.55 -3.09 9.59
CA ASP A 41 -12.32 -3.10 11.04
C ASP A 41 -11.00 -3.76 11.44
N ALA A 42 -10.24 -4.30 10.48
CA ALA A 42 -9.00 -5.01 10.76
C ALA A 42 -7.92 -4.07 11.32
N GLN A 43 -7.31 -4.48 12.44
CA GLN A 43 -6.19 -3.78 13.07
C GLN A 43 -4.96 -4.68 13.13
N PRO A 44 -3.79 -4.24 12.64
CA PRO A 44 -2.57 -5.02 12.72
C PRO A 44 -2.10 -5.14 14.17
N GLN A 45 -1.54 -6.29 14.49
CA GLN A 45 -0.89 -6.59 15.77
C GLN A 45 0.61 -6.72 15.56
N LEU A 46 1.40 -6.29 16.54
CA LEU A 46 2.86 -6.43 16.48
C LEU A 46 3.27 -7.85 16.88
N MET A 47 3.38 -8.76 15.90
CA MET A 47 3.63 -10.17 16.16
C MET A 47 5.13 -10.50 16.33
N GLU A 48 6.02 -9.69 15.75
CA GLU A 48 7.48 -9.86 15.81
C GLU A 48 8.18 -8.59 16.34
N PRO A 49 8.09 -8.32 17.65
CA PRO A 49 8.59 -7.07 18.26
C PRO A 49 10.11 -6.90 18.20
N ASP A 50 10.87 -7.96 17.92
CA ASP A 50 12.31 -7.94 17.69
C ASP A 50 12.69 -7.48 16.27
N LYS A 51 11.75 -7.53 15.32
CA LYS A 51 11.97 -7.17 13.90
C LYS A 51 11.24 -5.90 13.47
N CYS A 52 10.14 -5.56 14.14
CA CYS A 52 9.31 -4.39 13.83
C CYS A 52 8.93 -3.65 15.11
N SER A 53 8.84 -2.32 15.06
CA SER A 53 8.46 -1.51 16.23
C SER A 53 6.96 -1.26 16.33
N ALA A 54 6.26 -1.18 15.20
CA ALA A 54 4.82 -0.90 15.14
C ALA A 54 4.27 -1.09 13.72
N TRP A 55 2.95 -1.30 13.65
CA TRP A 55 2.18 -1.21 12.41
C TRP A 55 1.22 -0.03 12.48
N THR A 56 1.10 0.73 11.39
CA THR A 56 0.20 1.90 11.31
C THR A 56 -0.30 2.06 9.89
N TRP A 57 -1.60 2.37 9.76
CA TRP A 57 -2.22 2.69 8.48
C TRP A 57 -1.91 4.14 8.08
N PHE A 58 -1.48 4.34 6.84
CA PHE A 58 -1.25 5.66 6.26
C PHE A 58 -2.06 5.79 4.96
N ARG A 59 -2.52 7.01 4.65
CA ARG A 59 -2.99 7.30 3.30
C ARG A 59 -1.80 7.25 2.34
N TRP A 60 -2.03 6.83 1.10
CA TRP A 60 -0.98 6.79 0.08
C TRP A 60 -0.36 8.16 -0.19
N THR A 61 -1.13 9.23 -0.03
CA THR A 61 -0.67 10.62 -0.16
C THR A 61 0.06 11.15 1.08
N GLU A 62 0.05 10.40 2.18
CA GLU A 62 0.58 10.80 3.49
C GLU A 62 1.56 9.75 4.04
N LEU A 63 2.33 9.11 3.16
CA LEU A 63 3.32 8.10 3.53
C LEU A 63 4.36 8.67 4.51
N PRO A 64 4.80 7.86 5.50
CA PRO A 64 5.78 8.29 6.49
C PRO A 64 7.16 8.51 5.87
N LYS A 65 8.05 9.17 6.61
CA LYS A 65 9.46 9.38 6.21
C LYS A 65 10.40 8.99 7.35
N PRO A 66 11.58 8.39 7.04
CA PRO A 66 12.03 7.97 5.70
C PRO A 66 11.36 6.68 5.24
N LEU A 67 11.23 6.51 3.91
CA LEU A 67 10.75 5.25 3.31
C LEU A 67 11.91 4.26 3.11
N PHE A 68 11.59 2.97 3.12
CA PHE A 68 12.49 1.92 2.65
C PHE A 68 12.78 2.07 1.14
N GLU A 69 13.98 1.68 0.68
CA GLU A 69 14.45 2.02 -0.67
C GLU A 69 13.56 1.47 -1.80
N PRO A 70 13.17 0.18 -1.82
CA PRO A 70 12.19 -0.33 -2.76
C PRO A 70 10.86 0.45 -2.80
N MET A 71 10.37 0.95 -1.66
CA MET A 71 9.15 1.76 -1.62
C MET A 71 9.37 3.12 -2.28
N LYS A 72 10.54 3.75 -2.11
CA LYS A 72 10.89 4.98 -2.85
C LYS A 72 10.96 4.72 -4.35
N SER A 73 11.57 3.62 -4.76
CA SER A 73 11.70 3.22 -6.16
C SER A 73 10.33 3.01 -6.79
N LEU A 74 9.42 2.30 -6.11
CA LEU A 74 8.05 2.11 -6.56
C LEU A 74 7.32 3.45 -6.75
N VAL A 75 7.34 4.34 -5.74
CA VAL A 75 6.70 5.67 -5.84
C VAL A 75 7.26 6.49 -7.01
N ARG A 76 8.57 6.41 -7.28
CA ARG A 76 9.21 7.13 -8.39
C ARG A 76 8.72 6.70 -9.77
N THR A 77 8.20 5.47 -9.91
CA THR A 77 7.60 5.01 -11.16
C THR A 77 6.27 5.71 -11.49
N GLY A 78 5.70 6.47 -10.54
CA GLY A 78 4.37 7.04 -10.66
C GLY A 78 3.26 6.05 -10.29
N PHE A 79 3.60 4.92 -9.65
CA PHE A 79 2.63 3.94 -9.19
C PHE A 79 1.66 4.55 -8.17
N VAL A 80 0.37 4.25 -8.36
CA VAL A 80 -0.71 4.57 -7.44
C VAL A 80 -1.52 3.28 -7.23
N PRO A 81 -1.70 2.81 -5.97
CA PRO A 81 -2.49 1.62 -5.70
C PRO A 81 -3.91 1.74 -6.24
N THR A 82 -4.37 0.69 -6.89
CA THR A 82 -5.68 0.62 -7.54
C THR A 82 -6.82 0.74 -6.53
N VAL A 83 -6.64 0.22 -5.31
CA VAL A 83 -7.62 0.32 -4.21
C VAL A 83 -7.72 1.72 -3.59
N ALA A 84 -6.78 2.64 -3.87
CA ALA A 84 -6.86 4.02 -3.41
C ALA A 84 -7.86 4.87 -4.23
N ASN A 85 -8.22 4.43 -5.45
CA ASN A 85 -9.11 5.19 -6.34
C ASN A 85 -10.61 4.97 -6.06
N THR A 86 -10.97 4.01 -5.20
CA THR A 86 -12.39 3.71 -4.92
C THR A 86 -12.99 4.63 -3.85
N THR A 87 -12.19 5.45 -3.16
CA THR A 87 -12.70 6.37 -2.12
C THR A 87 -12.99 7.79 -2.61
N GLU A 88 -12.71 8.13 -3.87
CA GLU A 88 -13.22 9.35 -4.49
C GLU A 88 -14.53 9.05 -5.23
N ASN A 89 -15.65 9.12 -4.51
CA ASN A 89 -16.99 9.15 -5.10
C ASN A 89 -17.25 10.56 -5.67
N PRO A 90 -17.41 10.78 -6.99
CA PRO A 90 -18.03 11.98 -7.51
C PRO A 90 -19.54 11.74 -7.62
N THR A 91 -20.21 11.51 -6.49
CA THR A 91 -21.66 11.74 -6.42
C THR A 91 -21.91 13.22 -6.14
N ASP A 92 -21.59 14.05 -7.12
CA ASP A 92 -22.37 15.24 -7.42
C ASP A 92 -22.38 15.50 -8.93
N ARG A 93 -23.19 14.71 -9.63
CA ARG A 93 -23.91 15.20 -10.81
C ARG A 93 -25.38 14.90 -10.59
N SER A 94 -25.94 15.52 -9.56
CA SER A 94 -27.38 15.61 -9.42
C SER A 94 -27.91 16.76 -10.29
N GLY A 95 -28.74 16.41 -11.27
CA GLY A 95 -29.82 17.28 -11.73
C GLY A 95 -29.54 18.24 -12.88
N HIS A 96 -29.73 17.77 -14.12
CA HIS A 96 -30.79 18.34 -14.95
C HIS A 96 -31.18 17.37 -16.08
N ARG A 97 -32.30 16.68 -15.86
CA ARG A 97 -33.12 16.11 -16.93
C ARG A 97 -34.36 17.01 -16.99
N GLY A 98 -34.56 17.70 -18.10
CA GLY A 98 -35.73 18.53 -18.36
C GLY A 98 -35.74 18.99 -19.83
N PRO A 99 -36.91 19.07 -20.49
CA PRO A 99 -37.07 18.60 -21.86
C PRO A 99 -37.15 19.72 -22.91
N HIS A 100 -36.64 19.45 -24.12
CA HIS A 100 -37.29 19.61 -25.42
C HIS A 100 -36.30 19.29 -26.54
#